data_AF-A0A938M2Z1-F1
#
_entry.id   AF-A0A938M2Z1-F1
#
_cell.length_a   1.000
_cell.length_b   1.000
_cell.length_c   1.000
_cell.angle_alpha   90.00
_cell.angle_beta   90.00
_cell.angle_gamma   90.00
#
_symmetry.space_group_name_H-M   'P 1'
#
loop_
_entity.id
_entity.type
_entity.pdbx_description
1 polymer ?
#
loop_
_entity_poly.entity_id
_entity_poly.type
_entity_poly.pdbx_seq_one_letter_code
_entity_poly.pdbx_strand_id
1 'polypeptide(L)'
;MFKADGKRAATALPDPSVTIIEVGPALGFLLAASCRESETGGRLHLEQVTWARVKDGKVLKSRAFDEVVVYRHESGLFVAQDRLSEQYLFCPSLAPYVVVFISLAQYAGIQQAITRALVEQLLESVRAVIRRLPGFRFKGESLSGPPDYARAASRRLDHEVLQLE
;
A
#
# COMPACT_ATOMS: atom_id res chain seq x y z
N MET A 1 -17.09 11.43 -0.71
CA MET A 1 -18.33 10.83 -1.26
C MET A 1 -19.00 11.89 -2.12
N PHE A 2 -18.97 11.75 -3.45
CA PHE A 2 -19.77 12.58 -4.36
C PHE A 2 -20.95 11.74 -4.85
N LYS A 3 -22.17 12.29 -4.74
CA LYS A 3 -23.37 11.76 -5.43
C LYS A 3 -23.84 12.85 -6.40
N ALA A 4 -23.91 12.50 -7.67
CA ALA A 4 -24.69 13.21 -8.68
C ALA A 4 -25.36 12.15 -9.56
N ASP A 5 -26.70 12.19 -9.58
CA ASP A 5 -27.64 11.56 -10.51
C ASP A 5 -27.22 10.32 -11.31
N GLY A 6 -27.67 9.16 -10.83
CA GLY A 6 -28.40 8.17 -11.64
C GLY A 6 -27.71 7.44 -12.81
N LYS A 7 -26.51 7.85 -13.22
CA LYS A 7 -25.64 7.16 -14.18
C LYS A 7 -24.23 7.25 -13.62
N ARG A 8 -23.73 6.12 -13.09
CA ARG A 8 -22.33 6.00 -12.66
C ARG A 8 -21.43 6.00 -13.91
N ALA A 9 -21.17 7.19 -14.45
CA ALA A 9 -19.99 7.43 -15.26
C ALA A 9 -18.96 8.07 -14.35
N ALA A 10 -18.26 7.24 -13.57
CA ALA A 10 -17.09 7.68 -12.83
C ALA A 10 -15.91 7.76 -13.80
N THR A 11 -15.85 8.80 -14.61
CA THR A 11 -14.61 9.18 -15.30
C THR A 11 -13.78 10.05 -14.36
N ALA A 12 -13.32 9.46 -13.26
CA ALA A 12 -12.12 9.96 -12.59
C ALA A 12 -10.96 9.22 -13.25
N LEU A 13 -10.02 9.96 -13.85
CA LEU A 13 -8.73 9.38 -14.21
C LEU A 13 -8.18 8.70 -12.96
N PRO A 14 -7.76 7.43 -13.02
CA PRO A 14 -7.41 6.71 -11.82
C PRO A 14 -6.18 7.37 -11.19
N ASP A 15 -6.36 7.96 -10.01
CA ASP A 15 -5.33 8.74 -9.34
C ASP A 15 -4.24 7.81 -8.77
N PRO A 16 -2.96 8.22 -8.84
CA PRO A 16 -1.88 7.51 -8.17
C PRO A 16 -2.11 7.45 -6.66
N SER A 17 -1.58 6.41 -6.01
CA SER A 17 -1.75 6.26 -4.57
C SER A 17 -0.55 5.66 -3.86
N VAL A 18 -0.53 5.86 -2.54
CA VAL A 18 0.34 5.15 -1.61
C VAL A 18 -0.53 4.35 -0.65
N THR A 19 -0.23 3.07 -0.49
CA THR A 19 -0.90 2.17 0.47
C THR A 19 0.11 1.61 1.45
N ILE A 20 -0.10 1.79 2.75
CA ILE A 20 0.82 1.28 3.78
C ILE A 20 0.48 -0.16 4.10
N ILE A 21 1.43 -1.08 3.89
CA ILE A 21 1.22 -2.51 4.10
C ILE A 21 2.17 -3.14 5.11
N GLU A 22 3.09 -2.38 5.71
CA GLU A 22 3.89 -2.85 6.85
C GLU A 22 4.20 -1.65 7.77
N VAL A 23 3.94 -1.82 9.06
CA VAL A 23 4.30 -0.86 10.11
C VAL A 23 5.15 -1.54 11.20
N GLY A 24 5.93 -0.74 11.92
CA GLY A 24 6.80 -1.17 13.01
C GLY A 24 8.27 -0.90 12.70
N PRO A 25 9.17 -1.90 12.84
CA PRO A 25 10.60 -1.70 12.66
C PRO A 25 10.98 -1.42 11.20
N ALA A 26 10.16 -1.83 10.24
CA ALA A 26 10.27 -1.49 8.84
C ALA A 26 9.01 -0.77 8.36
N LEU A 27 9.15 -0.01 7.28
CA LEU A 27 8.08 0.63 6.55
C LEU A 27 7.92 -0.06 5.19
N GLY A 28 6.77 -0.68 4.96
CA GLY A 28 6.42 -1.27 3.67
C GLY A 28 5.21 -0.58 3.08
N PHE A 29 5.29 -0.22 1.80
CA PHE A 29 4.20 0.44 1.10
C PHE A 29 4.12 0.02 -0.37
N LEU A 30 2.94 0.22 -0.95
CA LEU A 30 2.65 0.09 -2.37
C LEU A 30 2.49 1.48 -2.94
N LEU A 31 3.21 1.78 -4.01
CA LEU A 31 3.02 2.95 -4.84
C LEU A 31 2.34 2.52 -6.14
N ALA A 32 1.11 2.96 -6.37
CA ALA A 32 0.33 2.60 -7.57
C ALA A 32 0.21 3.80 -8.51
N ALA A 33 0.27 3.57 -9.81
CA ALA A 33 0.03 4.62 -10.80
C ALA A 33 -1.45 4.96 -10.94
N SER A 34 -2.31 3.98 -10.66
CA SER A 34 -3.76 4.07 -10.81
C SER A 34 -4.45 3.17 -9.78
N CYS A 35 -5.63 3.59 -9.31
CA CYS A 35 -6.50 2.76 -8.49
C CYS A 35 -7.92 2.73 -9.07
N ARG A 36 -8.54 1.55 -9.06
CA ARG A 36 -9.94 1.37 -9.43
C ARG A 36 -10.66 0.44 -8.45
N GLU A 37 -11.90 0.78 -8.10
CA GLU A 37 -12.74 -0.11 -7.29
C GLU A 37 -13.46 -1.10 -8.20
N SER A 38 -13.64 -2.34 -7.75
CA SER A 38 -14.46 -3.32 -8.48
C SER A 38 -15.93 -2.88 -8.53
N GLU A 39 -16.64 -3.23 -9.61
CA GLU A 39 -18.05 -2.86 -9.80
C GLU A 39 -18.97 -3.38 -8.68
N THR A 40 -18.63 -4.57 -8.16
CA THR A 40 -19.33 -5.23 -7.06
C THR A 40 -18.97 -4.68 -5.68
N GLY A 41 -18.00 -3.75 -5.61
CA GLY A 41 -17.45 -3.22 -4.37
C GLY A 41 -16.57 -4.24 -3.63
N GLY A 42 -15.81 -3.75 -2.64
CA GLY A 42 -15.08 -4.60 -1.70
C GLY A 42 -13.70 -5.10 -2.17
N ARG A 43 -13.30 -4.81 -3.41
CA ARG A 43 -11.93 -4.96 -3.89
C ARG A 43 -11.45 -3.65 -4.51
N LEU A 44 -10.22 -3.27 -4.19
CA LEU A 44 -9.54 -2.17 -4.84
C LEU A 44 -8.34 -2.71 -5.61
N HIS A 45 -8.32 -2.41 -6.90
CA HIS A 45 -7.25 -2.77 -7.81
C HIS A 45 -6.26 -1.62 -7.89
N LEU A 46 -5.01 -1.90 -7.57
CA LEU A 46 -3.88 -1.00 -7.68
C LEU A 46 -3.07 -1.46 -8.89
N GLU A 47 -2.86 -0.60 -9.87
CA GLU A 47 -2.15 -0.98 -11.10
C GLU A 47 -0.76 -0.33 -11.16
N GLN A 48 0.14 -0.97 -11.91
CA GLN A 48 1.53 -0.53 -12.10
C GLN A 48 2.19 -0.22 -10.76
N VAL A 49 2.18 -1.22 -9.88
CA VAL A 49 2.50 -1.08 -8.48
C VAL A 49 3.97 -1.30 -8.25
N THR A 50 4.61 -0.37 -7.55
CA THR A 50 5.93 -0.59 -6.96
C THR A 50 5.77 -0.82 -5.46
N TRP A 51 6.07 -2.03 -5.00
CA TRP A 51 6.28 -2.30 -3.59
C TRP A 51 7.69 -1.88 -3.20
N ALA A 52 7.81 -1.17 -2.07
CA ALA A 52 9.10 -0.87 -1.47
C ALA A 52 9.05 -1.12 0.04
N ARG A 53 10.16 -1.64 0.57
CA ARG A 53 10.38 -1.86 1.99
C ARG A 53 11.62 -1.12 2.45
N VAL A 54 11.45 -0.25 3.44
CA VAL A 54 12.52 0.59 4.02
C VAL A 54 12.75 0.19 5.47
N LYS A 55 14.02 0.04 5.86
CA LYS A 55 14.45 -0.25 7.23
C LYS A 55 15.85 0.30 7.45
N ASP A 56 16.11 0.83 8.63
CA ASP A 56 17.45 1.31 9.03
C ASP A 56 18.11 2.22 7.97
N GLY A 57 17.34 3.18 7.47
CA GLY A 57 17.79 4.18 6.50
C GLY A 57 18.07 3.62 5.10
N LYS A 58 17.59 2.43 4.77
CA LYS A 58 17.84 1.76 3.49
C LYS A 58 16.57 1.19 2.86
N VAL A 59 16.46 1.30 1.53
CA VAL A 59 15.51 0.46 0.77
C VAL A 59 16.07 -0.95 0.79
N LEU A 60 15.42 -1.84 1.55
CA LEU A 60 15.83 -3.25 1.65
C LEU A 60 15.45 -4.02 0.40
N LYS A 61 14.27 -3.74 -0.14
CA LYS A 61 13.71 -4.45 -1.28
C LYS A 61 12.72 -3.55 -2.01
N SER A 62 12.69 -3.67 -3.33
CA SER A 62 11.64 -3.12 -4.17
C SER A 62 11.24 -4.16 -5.22
N ARG A 63 9.95 -4.21 -5.57
CA ARG A 63 9.45 -5.08 -6.64
C ARG A 63 8.31 -4.38 -7.37
N ALA A 64 8.31 -4.51 -8.69
CA ALA A 64 7.20 -4.08 -9.53
C ALA A 64 6.17 -5.21 -9.70
N PHE A 65 4.91 -4.83 -9.78
CA PHE A 65 3.76 -5.68 -10.07
C PHE A 65 2.86 -4.96 -11.07
N ASP A 66 2.28 -5.71 -12.02
CA ASP A 66 1.30 -5.12 -12.95
C ASP A 66 0.02 -4.72 -12.21
N GLU A 67 -0.42 -5.54 -11.25
CA GLU A 67 -1.59 -5.27 -10.43
C GLU A 67 -1.46 -5.92 -9.05
N VAL A 68 -1.82 -5.16 -8.02
CA VAL A 68 -2.07 -5.67 -6.66
C VAL A 68 -3.52 -5.38 -6.29
N VAL A 69 -4.25 -6.40 -5.85
CA VAL A 69 -5.62 -6.27 -5.37
C VAL A 69 -5.62 -6.23 -3.85
N VAL A 70 -6.24 -5.20 -3.26
CA VAL A 70 -6.47 -5.13 -1.82
C VAL A 70 -7.94 -5.36 -1.50
N TYR A 71 -8.21 -6.27 -0.57
CA TYR A 71 -9.58 -6.67 -0.23
C TYR A 71 -9.65 -7.35 1.14
N ARG A 72 -10.88 -7.56 1.63
CA ARG A 72 -11.13 -8.39 2.82
C ARG A 72 -11.27 -9.85 2.41
N HIS A 73 -10.31 -10.67 2.83
CA HIS A 73 -10.29 -12.12 2.64
C HIS A 73 -11.36 -12.81 3.50
N GLU A 74 -11.74 -14.04 3.15
CA GLU A 74 -12.73 -14.85 3.88
C GLU A 74 -12.32 -15.15 5.33
N SER A 75 -11.02 -15.16 5.62
CA SER A 75 -10.47 -15.24 6.98
C SER A 75 -10.79 -14.01 7.85
N GLY A 76 -11.40 -12.98 7.25
CA GLY A 76 -11.73 -11.71 7.89
C GLY A 76 -10.60 -10.69 7.90
N LEU A 77 -9.41 -11.06 7.40
CA LEU A 77 -8.24 -10.19 7.27
C LEU A 77 -8.28 -9.38 5.97
N PHE A 78 -7.74 -8.16 6.00
CA PHE A 78 -7.41 -7.38 4.81
C PHE A 78 -6.06 -7.83 4.27
N VAL A 79 -6.03 -8.12 2.98
CA VAL A 79 -4.87 -8.69 2.29
C VAL A 79 -4.56 -7.89 1.03
N ALA A 80 -3.29 -7.88 0.65
CA ALA A 80 -2.81 -7.37 -0.62
C ALA A 80 -2.31 -8.58 -1.42
N GLN A 81 -2.81 -8.77 -2.64
CA GLN A 81 -2.52 -9.94 -3.46
C GLN A 81 -1.99 -9.51 -4.82
N ASP A 82 -0.84 -10.03 -5.23
CA ASP A 82 -0.37 -9.91 -6.61
C ASP A 82 -1.35 -10.65 -7.53
N ARG A 83 -1.95 -9.95 -8.49
CA ARG A 83 -2.99 -10.55 -9.34
C ARG A 83 -2.44 -11.67 -10.21
N LEU A 84 -1.19 -11.55 -10.66
CA LEU A 84 -0.58 -12.46 -11.64
C LEU A 84 -0.18 -13.78 -10.98
N SER A 85 0.55 -13.71 -9.86
CA SER A 85 1.00 -14.91 -9.14
C SER A 85 -0.03 -15.44 -8.13
N GLU A 86 -1.07 -14.67 -7.85
CA GLU A 86 -2.07 -14.92 -6.80
C GLU A 86 -1.47 -15.03 -5.39
N GLN A 87 -0.20 -14.66 -5.23
CA GLN A 87 0.48 -14.65 -3.94
C GLN A 87 0.12 -13.41 -3.13
N TYR A 88 -0.08 -13.59 -1.83
CA TYR A 88 -0.27 -12.45 -0.93
C TYR A 88 1.06 -11.80 -0.56
N LEU A 89 1.01 -10.49 -0.47
CA LEU A 89 2.08 -9.67 0.10
C LEU A 89 2.06 -9.76 1.63
N PHE A 90 3.17 -9.33 2.23
CA PHE A 90 3.40 -9.43 3.67
C PHE A 90 2.38 -8.62 4.51
N CYS A 91 2.25 -9.02 5.78
CA CYS A 91 1.53 -8.29 6.83
C CYS A 91 0.04 -8.03 6.52
N PRO A 92 -0.79 -9.10 6.46
CA PRO A 92 -2.23 -8.94 6.44
C PRO A 92 -2.70 -8.12 7.66
N SER A 93 -3.78 -7.38 7.48
CA SER A 93 -4.26 -6.40 8.45
C SER A 93 -5.64 -6.79 9.00
N LEU A 94 -5.90 -6.52 10.28
CA LEU A 94 -7.26 -6.68 10.84
C LEU A 94 -8.14 -5.47 10.48
N ALA A 95 -7.53 -4.30 10.29
CA ALA A 95 -8.17 -3.10 9.76
C ALA A 95 -7.97 -2.95 8.23
N PRO A 96 -8.87 -2.26 7.52
CA PRO A 96 -8.67 -1.94 6.10
C PRO A 96 -7.34 -1.24 5.85
N TYR A 97 -6.64 -1.60 4.78
CA TYR A 97 -5.47 -0.82 4.36
C TYR A 97 -5.87 0.60 4.00
N VAL A 98 -5.07 1.56 4.44
CA VAL A 98 -5.25 2.96 4.10
C VAL A 98 -4.60 3.24 2.76
N VAL A 99 -5.43 3.65 1.79
CA VAL A 99 -5.02 4.05 0.46
C VAL A 99 -5.12 5.57 0.36
N VAL A 100 -3.98 6.22 0.12
CA VAL A 100 -3.90 7.68 0.05
C VAL A 100 -3.61 8.09 -1.38
N PHE A 101 -4.56 8.78 -2.00
CA PHE A 101 -4.35 9.38 -3.32
C PHE A 101 -3.34 10.52 -3.24
N ILE A 102 -2.43 10.54 -4.20
CA ILE A 102 -1.35 11.52 -4.31
C ILE A 102 -1.32 12.11 -5.71
N SER A 103 -0.70 13.29 -5.86
CA SER A 103 -0.55 13.88 -7.19
C SER A 103 0.44 13.09 -8.05
N LEU A 104 0.33 13.23 -9.38
CA LEU A 104 1.31 12.68 -10.32
C LEU A 104 2.75 13.15 -10.02
N ALA A 105 2.92 14.39 -9.56
CA ALA A 105 4.23 14.92 -9.17
C ALA A 105 4.80 14.20 -7.93
N GLN A 106 3.96 13.93 -6.93
CA GLN A 106 4.38 13.13 -5.76
C GLN A 106 4.71 11.70 -6.17
N TYR A 107 3.90 11.08 -7.04
CA TYR A 107 4.14 9.74 -7.56
C TYR A 107 5.50 9.65 -8.28
N ALA A 108 5.75 10.57 -9.22
CA ALA A 108 7.01 10.60 -9.97
C ALA A 108 8.22 10.80 -9.04
N GLY A 109 8.11 11.67 -8.03
CA GLY A 109 9.16 11.90 -7.05
C GLY A 109 9.48 10.66 -6.19
N ILE A 110 8.44 9.99 -5.68
CA ILE A 110 8.60 8.75 -4.90
C ILE A 110 9.22 7.66 -5.79
N GLN A 111 8.72 7.48 -7.02
CA GLN A 111 9.22 6.46 -7.94
C GLN A 111 10.68 6.69 -8.35
N GLN A 112 11.06 7.95 -8.57
CA GLN A 112 12.45 8.33 -8.82
C GLN A 112 13.33 8.05 -7.60
N ALA A 113 12.86 8.37 -6.39
CA ALA A 113 13.60 8.12 -5.16
C ALA A 113 13.82 6.62 -4.91
N ILE A 114 12.83 5.77 -5.23
CA ILE A 114 12.98 4.30 -5.19
C ILE A 114 14.05 3.86 -6.19
N THR A 115 13.90 4.23 -7.47
CA THR A 115 14.80 3.82 -8.56
C THR A 115 16.25 4.24 -8.32
N ARG A 116 16.47 5.42 -7.72
CA ARG A 116 17.79 5.96 -7.42
C ARG A 116 18.30 5.64 -6.01
N ALA A 117 17.57 4.84 -5.25
CA ALA A 117 17.87 4.52 -3.85
C ALA A 117 18.10 5.75 -2.96
N LEU A 118 17.35 6.84 -3.19
CA LEU A 118 17.42 8.09 -2.41
C LEU A 118 16.53 7.99 -1.18
N VAL A 119 17.00 7.26 -0.17
CA VAL A 119 16.17 6.84 0.98
C VAL A 119 15.62 8.02 1.78
N GLU A 120 16.41 9.06 2.00
CA GLU A 120 15.97 10.24 2.75
C GLU A 120 14.81 10.95 2.04
N GLN A 121 14.93 11.17 0.73
CA GLN A 121 13.88 11.77 -0.10
C GLN A 121 12.63 10.90 -0.15
N LEU A 122 12.82 9.58 -0.22
CA LEU A 122 11.74 8.60 -0.18
C LEU A 122 10.97 8.70 1.14
N LEU A 123 11.69 8.65 2.26
CA LEU A 123 11.09 8.74 3.60
C LEU A 123 10.41 10.08 3.82
N GLU A 124 10.99 11.18 3.37
CA GLU A 124 10.37 12.51 3.45
C GLU A 124 9.05 12.56 2.68
N SER A 125 9.06 12.07 1.44
CA SER A 125 7.87 12.05 0.58
C SER A 125 6.76 11.19 1.19
N VAL A 126 7.09 9.99 1.65
CA VAL A 126 6.13 9.08 2.27
C VAL A 126 5.65 9.62 3.63
N ARG A 127 6.52 10.25 4.42
CA ARG A 127 6.12 10.96 5.66
C ARG A 127 5.12 12.07 5.38
N ALA A 128 5.30 12.85 4.32
CA ALA A 128 4.38 13.92 3.95
C ALA A 128 2.97 13.39 3.64
N VAL A 129 2.89 12.20 3.04
CA VAL A 129 1.61 11.50 2.79
C VAL A 129 1.00 11.00 4.11
N ILE A 130 1.79 10.27 4.92
CA ILE A 130 1.30 9.57 6.12
C ILE A 130 0.96 10.52 7.28
N ARG A 131 1.62 11.68 7.40
CA ARG A 131 1.34 12.67 8.46
C ARG A 131 -0.13 13.11 8.52
N ARG A 132 -0.87 12.93 7.42
CA ARG A 132 -2.29 13.25 7.31
C ARG A 132 -3.19 12.14 7.85
N LEU A 133 -2.64 10.98 8.19
CA LEU A 133 -3.39 9.80 8.59
C LEU A 133 -3.53 9.71 10.13
N PRO A 134 -4.76 9.61 10.65
CA PRO A 134 -4.98 9.44 12.07
C PRO A 134 -4.41 8.09 12.55
N GLY A 135 -3.75 8.10 13.71
CA GLY A 135 -3.20 6.89 14.32
C GLY A 135 -1.83 6.45 13.80
N PHE A 136 -1.28 7.10 12.78
CA PHE A 136 0.06 6.83 12.27
C PHE A 136 1.07 7.87 12.78
N ARG A 137 2.20 7.42 13.32
CA ARG A 137 3.26 8.29 13.82
C ARG A 137 4.64 7.72 13.53
N PHE A 138 5.52 8.56 13.01
CA PHE A 138 6.93 8.21 12.88
C PHE A 138 7.68 8.39 14.20
N LYS A 139 8.54 7.43 14.52
CA LYS A 139 9.54 7.51 15.59
C LYS A 139 10.90 7.21 14.98
N GLY A 140 11.62 8.26 14.60
CA GLY A 140 12.79 8.13 13.73
C GLY A 140 12.36 7.56 12.37
N GLU A 141 12.94 6.44 11.98
CA GLU A 141 12.67 5.77 10.70
C GLU A 141 11.55 4.72 10.79
N SER A 142 11.15 4.35 12.00
CA SER A 142 10.06 3.41 12.24
C SER A 142 8.70 4.11 12.16
N LEU A 143 7.72 3.44 11.58
CA LEU A 143 6.33 3.89 11.55
C LEU A 143 5.53 3.11 12.59
N SER A 144 4.97 3.79 13.57
CA SER A 144 3.91 3.23 14.41
C SER A 144 2.55 3.48 13.75
N GLY A 145 1.67 2.49 13.82
CA GLY A 145 0.28 2.58 13.37
C GLY A 145 -0.66 1.97 14.40
N PRO A 146 -1.98 1.95 14.10
CA PRO A 146 -2.98 1.29 14.93
C PRO A 146 -2.60 -0.16 15.27
N PRO A 147 -3.01 -0.68 16.45
CA PRO A 147 -2.59 -2.00 16.93
C PRO A 147 -3.01 -3.16 16.02
N ASP A 148 -4.09 -2.97 15.27
CA ASP A 148 -4.74 -3.90 14.34
C ASP A 148 -4.31 -3.72 12.88
N TYR A 149 -3.34 -2.83 12.61
CA TYR A 149 -2.94 -2.44 11.27
C TYR A 149 -1.59 -3.04 10.85
N ALA A 150 -1.60 -3.87 9.81
CA ALA A 150 -0.42 -4.27 9.01
C ALA A 150 0.88 -4.54 9.79
N ARG A 151 0.79 -5.23 10.94
CA ARG A 151 1.97 -5.57 11.76
C ARG A 151 2.60 -6.86 11.26
N ALA A 152 3.94 -6.91 11.26
CA ALA A 152 4.70 -8.09 10.91
C ALA A 152 4.38 -9.28 11.84
N ALA A 153 3.64 -10.27 11.29
CA ALA A 153 3.13 -11.51 11.91
C ALA A 153 2.09 -11.28 13.03
N SER A 154 0.94 -12.01 13.11
CA SER A 154 0.89 -13.38 13.63
C SER A 154 -0.37 -14.20 13.26
N ARG A 155 -1.17 -13.86 12.26
CA ARG A 155 -2.24 -14.78 11.81
C ARG A 155 -1.84 -15.41 10.49
N ARG A 156 -1.41 -16.67 10.57
CA ARG A 156 -1.33 -17.58 9.43
C ARG A 156 -2.66 -17.45 8.67
N LEU A 157 -2.61 -16.95 7.44
CA LEU A 157 -3.55 -17.43 6.43
C LEU A 157 -3.13 -18.89 6.26
N ASP A 158 -3.90 -19.81 6.83
CA ASP A 158 -3.50 -21.20 6.97
C ASP A 158 -3.08 -21.77 5.59
N HIS A 159 -1.84 -22.27 5.53
CA HIS A 159 -1.25 -23.05 4.45
C HIS A 159 -1.39 -22.51 3.01
N GLU A 160 -0.54 -21.55 2.61
CA GLU A 160 0.10 -21.45 1.26
C GLU A 160 0.85 -20.13 1.00
N VAL A 161 1.11 -19.32 2.03
CA VAL A 161 1.55 -17.93 1.84
C VAL A 161 2.85 -17.68 2.56
N LEU A 162 3.78 -17.00 1.89
CA LEU A 162 5.23 -16.93 2.08
C LEU A 162 5.87 -18.02 1.21
N GLN A 163 6.61 -17.71 0.15
CA GLN A 163 7.84 -16.95 0.25
C GLN A 163 8.10 -16.09 -1.00
N LEU A 164 8.32 -14.79 -0.78
CA LEU A 164 9.18 -13.99 -1.65
C LEU A 164 10.45 -13.69 -0.87
N GLU A 165 11.38 -14.65 -0.90
CA GLU A 165 12.76 -14.48 -0.41
C GLU A 165 13.41 -13.22 -1.01
#